data_AF-A0A1M5KWV6-F1
#
_entry.id   AF-A0A1M5KWV6-F1
#
_cell.length_a   1.000
_cell.length_b   1.000
_cell.length_c   1.000
_cell.angle_alpha   90.00
_cell.angle_beta   90.00
_cell.angle_gamma   90.00
#
_symmetry.space_group_name_H-M   'P 1'
#
loop_
_entity.id
_entity.type
_entity.pdbx_description
1 polymer ?
#
loop_
_entity_poly.entity_id
_entity_poly.type
_entity_poly.pdbx_seq_one_letter_code
_entity_poly.pdbx_strand_id
1 'polypeptide(L)'
;MEGLQTTAAEASFAADQQFHLVANSVAKLLETARRELGRDHEAAKASLATASHILQAEIERCSGASGSARGGLAAWQILRVRAYIDSNLHRTIHIRDLSAVARRSPAHFSRKFKLAVGESPHAYVVRRRLERACHLMITSAASLSEIALSVGFSDQAHLCRLFRQAFGQSPANWRRERGIPGDVISRTGLDENIP
;
A
#
# COMPACT_ATOMS: atom_id res chain seq x y z
N MET A 1 45.08 -22.00 -4.61
CA MET A 1 44.32 -21.41 -3.49
C MET A 1 43.10 -20.75 -4.09
N GLU A 2 42.15 -21.55 -4.58
CA GLU A 2 40.88 -21.11 -5.15
C GLU A 2 39.79 -21.94 -4.50
N GLY A 3 38.77 -21.29 -3.96
CA GLY A 3 37.64 -21.96 -3.34
C GLY A 3 37.12 -21.22 -2.13
N LEU A 4 36.36 -20.13 -2.34
CA LEU A 4 35.49 -19.56 -1.30
C LEU A 4 34.39 -18.60 -1.83
N GLN A 5 34.11 -18.53 -3.14
CA GLN A 5 33.06 -17.64 -3.68
C GLN A 5 31.74 -18.33 -4.10
N THR A 6 31.61 -19.66 -4.02
CA THR A 6 30.43 -20.38 -4.54
C THR A 6 29.23 -20.48 -3.58
N THR A 7 29.39 -20.23 -2.27
CA THR A 7 28.36 -20.61 -1.27
C THR A 7 27.21 -19.61 -1.08
N ALA A 8 27.40 -18.32 -1.42
CA ALA A 8 26.38 -17.28 -1.17
C ALA A 8 25.24 -17.30 -2.21
N ALA A 9 25.53 -17.67 -3.45
CA ALA A 9 24.55 -17.76 -4.52
C ALA A 9 23.60 -18.96 -4.36
N GLU A 10 24.13 -20.09 -3.90
CA GLU A 10 23.36 -21.32 -3.63
C GLU A 10 22.37 -21.13 -2.48
N ALA A 11 22.73 -20.36 -1.44
CA ALA A 11 21.85 -20.04 -0.33
C ALA A 11 20.68 -19.12 -0.70
N SER A 12 20.90 -18.18 -1.63
CA SER A 12 19.83 -17.31 -2.16
C SER A 12 18.86 -18.09 -3.03
N PHE A 13 19.39 -18.99 -3.86
CA PHE A 13 18.59 -19.86 -4.73
C PHE A 13 17.73 -20.86 -3.92
N ALA A 14 18.30 -21.43 -2.85
CA ALA A 14 17.55 -22.30 -1.93
C ALA A 14 16.46 -21.54 -1.15
N ALA A 15 16.71 -20.29 -0.75
CA ALA A 15 15.71 -19.45 -0.08
C ALA A 15 14.55 -19.06 -1.02
N ASP A 16 14.86 -18.77 -2.28
CA ASP A 16 13.85 -18.49 -3.32
C ASP A 16 13.03 -19.74 -3.64
N GLN A 17 13.67 -20.92 -3.75
CA GLN A 17 12.95 -22.19 -3.92
C GLN A 17 12.03 -22.51 -2.74
N GLN A 18 12.49 -22.30 -1.50
CA GLN A 18 11.68 -22.50 -0.30
C GLN A 18 10.48 -21.54 -0.27
N PHE A 19 10.67 -20.28 -0.67
CA PHE A 19 9.59 -19.30 -0.76
C PHE A 19 8.56 -19.67 -1.84
N HIS A 20 9.01 -20.13 -3.00
CA HIS A 20 8.13 -20.62 -4.07
C HIS A 20 7.34 -21.88 -3.67
N LEU A 21 7.95 -22.80 -2.92
CA LEU A 21 7.27 -23.98 -2.39
C LEU A 21 6.18 -23.63 -1.38
N VAL A 22 6.45 -22.67 -0.49
CA VAL A 22 5.48 -22.19 0.49
C VAL A 22 4.34 -21.43 -0.19
N ALA A 23 4.66 -20.53 -1.13
CA ALA A 23 3.65 -19.80 -1.90
C ALA A 23 2.74 -20.72 -2.71
N ASN A 24 3.29 -21.75 -3.35
CA ASN A 24 2.52 -22.75 -4.08
C ASN A 24 1.66 -23.62 -3.15
N SER A 25 2.17 -23.97 -1.98
CA SER A 25 1.41 -24.75 -0.98
C SER A 25 0.24 -23.94 -0.44
N VAL A 26 0.44 -22.65 -0.15
CA VAL A 26 -0.62 -21.73 0.30
C VAL A 26 -1.65 -21.50 -0.80
N ALA A 27 -1.22 -21.29 -2.05
CA ALA A 27 -2.13 -21.13 -3.18
C ALA A 27 -2.98 -22.40 -3.41
N LYS A 28 -2.38 -23.59 -3.27
CA LYS A 28 -3.09 -24.87 -3.41
C LYS A 28 -4.10 -25.08 -2.28
N LEU A 29 -3.76 -24.72 -1.04
CA LEU A 29 -4.67 -24.79 0.10
C LEU A 29 -5.84 -23.80 -0.03
N LEU A 30 -5.57 -22.58 -0.49
CA LEU A 30 -6.62 -21.58 -0.75
C LEU A 30 -7.56 -21.99 -1.89
N GLU A 31 -7.02 -22.57 -2.96
CA GLU A 31 -7.83 -23.09 -4.08
C GLU A 31 -8.67 -24.32 -3.65
N THR A 32 -8.14 -25.16 -2.76
CA THR A 32 -8.89 -26.29 -2.19
C THR A 32 -10.01 -25.80 -1.27
N ALA A 33 -9.73 -24.85 -0.37
CA ALA A 33 -10.73 -24.23 0.49
C ALA A 33 -11.83 -23.49 -0.31
N ARG A 34 -11.47 -22.86 -1.44
CA ARG A 34 -12.40 -22.21 -2.35
C ARG A 34 -13.32 -23.20 -3.07
N ARG A 35 -12.83 -24.40 -3.39
CA ARG A 35 -13.63 -25.49 -4.00
C ARG A 35 -14.56 -26.19 -3.00
N GLU A 36 -14.21 -26.21 -1.72
CA GLU A 36 -15.03 -26.86 -0.67
C GLU A 36 -16.06 -25.93 0.00
N LEU A 37 -16.06 -24.63 -0.34
CA LEU A 37 -16.97 -23.62 0.21
C LEU A 37 -18.47 -23.83 -0.13
N GLY A 38 -18.83 -24.96 -0.75
CA GLY A 38 -20.20 -25.33 -1.09
C GLY A 38 -20.81 -26.49 -0.30
N ARG A 39 -20.09 -27.19 0.60
CA ARG A 39 -20.66 -28.38 1.30
C ARG A 39 -20.54 -28.41 2.82
N ASP A 40 -19.51 -27.85 3.45
CA ASP A 40 -19.41 -27.89 4.92
C ASP A 40 -18.68 -26.68 5.51
N HIS A 41 -19.46 -25.72 6.01
CA HIS A 41 -18.98 -24.43 6.48
C HIS A 41 -18.15 -24.53 7.77
N GLU A 42 -18.37 -25.57 8.57
CA GLU A 42 -17.64 -25.78 9.84
C GLU A 42 -16.25 -26.39 9.61
N ALA A 43 -16.11 -27.29 8.64
CA ALA A 43 -14.80 -27.81 8.23
C ALA A 43 -13.90 -26.70 7.62
N ALA A 44 -14.50 -25.80 6.84
CA ALA A 44 -13.79 -24.63 6.29
C ALA A 44 -13.34 -23.66 7.39
N LYS A 45 -14.21 -23.38 8.38
CA LYS A 45 -13.84 -22.55 9.55
C LYS A 45 -12.75 -23.20 10.40
N ALA A 46 -12.81 -24.50 10.64
CA ALA A 46 -11.80 -25.23 11.40
C ALA A 46 -10.42 -25.20 10.70
N SER A 47 -10.42 -25.35 9.37
CA SER A 47 -9.20 -25.26 8.56
C SER A 47 -8.60 -23.84 8.59
N LEU A 48 -9.44 -22.80 8.50
CA LEU A 48 -9.00 -21.41 8.62
C LEU A 48 -8.49 -21.07 10.03
N ALA A 49 -9.14 -21.56 11.07
CA ALA A 49 -8.71 -21.36 12.46
C ALA A 49 -7.34 -22.01 12.71
N THR A 50 -7.12 -23.21 12.16
CA THR A 50 -5.84 -23.92 12.26
C THR A 50 -4.73 -23.18 11.50
N ALA A 51 -4.99 -22.73 10.27
CA ALA A 51 -4.05 -21.93 9.50
C ALA A 51 -3.70 -20.62 10.21
N SER A 52 -4.71 -19.95 10.79
CA SER A 52 -4.51 -18.73 11.56
C SER A 52 -3.66 -18.98 12.81
N HIS A 53 -3.88 -20.10 13.52
CA HIS A 53 -3.11 -20.44 14.72
C HIS A 53 -1.64 -20.74 14.40
N ILE A 54 -1.37 -21.48 13.32
CA ILE A 54 0.00 -21.78 12.86
C ILE A 54 0.74 -20.50 12.49
N LEU A 55 0.08 -19.59 11.76
CA LEU A 55 0.65 -18.29 11.41
C LEU A 55 0.93 -17.44 12.66
N GLN A 56 0.01 -17.44 13.62
CA GLN A 56 0.16 -16.69 14.87
C GLN A 56 1.36 -17.20 15.69
N ALA A 57 1.48 -18.52 15.85
CA ALA A 57 2.59 -19.13 16.57
C ALA A 57 3.94 -18.88 15.88
N GLU A 58 3.98 -18.84 14.54
CA GLU A 58 5.19 -18.53 13.79
C GLU A 58 5.56 -17.05 13.89
N ILE A 59 4.57 -16.15 13.88
CA ILE A 59 4.77 -14.71 14.12
C ILE A 59 5.35 -14.48 15.51
N GLU A 60 4.87 -15.19 16.53
CA GLU A 60 5.36 -15.09 17.91
C GLU A 60 6.79 -15.65 18.05
N ARG A 61 7.08 -16.80 17.44
CA ARG A 61 8.44 -17.37 17.38
C ARG A 61 9.42 -16.45 16.66
N CYS A 62 9.05 -15.90 15.51
CA CYS A 62 9.87 -14.93 14.77
C CYS A 62 10.03 -13.60 15.53
N SER A 63 9.06 -13.22 16.35
CA SER A 63 9.12 -12.01 17.18
C SER A 63 10.00 -12.19 18.41
N GLY A 64 10.09 -13.41 18.96
CA GLY A 64 10.96 -13.75 20.11
C GLY A 64 12.42 -13.99 19.74
N ALA A 65 12.71 -14.44 18.51
CA ALA A 65 14.06 -14.85 18.09
C ALA A 65 14.87 -13.81 17.29
N SER A 66 14.29 -12.66 16.89
CA SER A 66 14.96 -11.77 15.93
C SER A 66 15.43 -10.44 16.52
N GLY A 67 16.55 -10.51 17.23
CA GLY A 67 17.56 -9.47 17.12
C GLY A 67 18.17 -9.51 15.70
N SER A 68 17.83 -8.53 14.87
CA SER A 68 18.73 -8.04 13.80
C SER A 68 19.34 -9.04 12.79
N ALA A 69 18.58 -9.97 12.20
CA ALA A 69 19.08 -10.75 11.07
C ALA A 69 18.23 -10.53 9.80
N ARG A 70 18.80 -9.75 8.85
CA ARG A 70 18.36 -9.50 7.45
C ARG A 70 16.97 -8.84 7.29
N GLY A 71 16.82 -7.57 7.65
CA GLY A 71 17.18 -6.49 6.72
C GLY A 71 16.08 -5.44 6.59
N GLY A 72 14.79 -5.83 6.68
CA GLY A 72 13.63 -4.93 6.64
C GLY A 72 12.85 -4.83 7.97
N LEU A 73 11.73 -4.12 7.95
CA LEU A 73 10.70 -4.21 9.01
C LEU A 73 10.01 -5.58 8.94
N ALA A 74 9.56 -6.10 10.08
CA ALA A 74 8.72 -7.31 10.10
C ALA A 74 7.39 -7.05 9.38
N ALA A 75 6.77 -8.10 8.80
CA ALA A 75 5.55 -7.98 8.01
C ALA A 75 4.41 -7.27 8.77
N TRP A 76 4.19 -7.63 10.04
CA TRP A 76 3.17 -6.99 10.88
C TRP A 76 3.45 -5.50 11.12
N GLN A 77 4.73 -5.09 11.20
CA GLN A 77 5.12 -3.68 11.36
C GLN A 77 4.75 -2.90 10.09
N ILE A 78 5.01 -3.47 8.92
CA ILE A 78 4.66 -2.86 7.63
C ILE A 78 3.14 -2.72 7.53
N LEU A 79 2.38 -3.77 7.83
CA LEU A 79 0.92 -3.74 7.78
C LEU A 79 0.33 -2.66 8.69
N ARG A 80 0.81 -2.56 9.95
CA ARG A 80 0.35 -1.50 10.87
C ARG A 80 0.71 -0.10 10.39
N VAL A 81 1.93 0.09 9.87
CA VAL A 81 2.37 1.39 9.34
C VAL A 81 1.54 1.79 8.13
N ARG A 82 1.26 0.87 7.21
CA ARG A 82 0.40 1.14 6.04
C ARG A 82 -1.01 1.51 6.45
N ALA A 83 -1.62 0.73 7.35
CA ALA A 83 -2.96 1.04 7.88
C ALA A 83 -3.01 2.42 8.57
N TYR A 84 -1.97 2.76 9.33
CA TYR A 84 -1.84 4.08 9.93
C TYR A 84 -1.73 5.18 8.86
N ILE A 85 -0.91 5.00 7.83
CA ILE A 85 -0.78 6.00 6.76
C ILE A 85 -2.13 6.22 6.08
N ASP A 86 -2.84 5.15 5.74
CA ASP A 86 -4.08 5.20 4.97
C ASP A 86 -5.22 5.90 5.72
N SER A 87 -5.31 5.66 7.02
CA SER A 87 -6.29 6.28 7.89
C SER A 87 -6.01 7.77 8.11
N ASN A 88 -4.79 8.24 7.82
CA ASN A 88 -4.30 9.56 8.22
C ASN A 88 -3.78 10.40 7.05
N LEU A 89 -4.08 10.01 5.79
CA LEU A 89 -3.61 10.73 4.60
C LEU A 89 -4.03 12.21 4.59
N HIS A 90 -5.21 12.52 5.12
CA HIS A 90 -5.81 13.87 5.19
C HIS A 90 -5.03 14.87 6.05
N ARG A 91 -4.07 14.42 6.86
CA ARG A 91 -3.29 15.27 7.76
C ARG A 91 -1.80 15.07 7.59
N THR A 92 -1.01 15.93 8.21
CA THR A 92 0.44 15.79 8.28
C THR A 92 0.82 14.51 9.03
N ILE A 93 1.67 13.70 8.42
CA ILE A 93 2.22 12.47 9.00
C ILE A 93 3.71 12.69 9.25
N HIS A 94 4.13 12.66 10.51
CA HIS A 94 5.54 12.79 10.85
C HIS A 94 6.23 11.44 10.92
N ILE A 95 7.54 11.45 10.68
CA ILE A 95 8.34 10.22 10.77
C ILE A 95 8.30 9.59 12.17
N ARG A 96 8.20 10.41 13.22
CA ARG A 96 8.06 9.98 14.61
C ARG A 96 6.79 9.16 14.85
N ASP A 97 5.70 9.49 14.15
CA ASP A 97 4.42 8.80 14.29
C ASP A 97 4.55 7.40 13.69
N LEU A 98 5.13 7.31 12.49
CA LEU A 98 5.34 6.04 11.80
C LEU A 98 6.34 5.13 12.53
N SER A 99 7.41 5.71 13.06
CA SER A 99 8.41 4.95 13.81
C SER A 99 7.85 4.44 15.14
N ALA A 100 6.99 5.21 15.80
CA ALA A 100 6.28 4.78 17.01
C ALA A 100 5.32 3.61 16.71
N VAL A 101 4.54 3.69 15.62
CA VAL A 101 3.67 2.58 15.17
C VAL A 101 4.49 1.32 14.89
N ALA A 102 5.67 1.47 14.30
CA ALA A 102 6.59 0.37 14.05
C ALA A 102 7.40 -0.06 15.29
N ARG A 103 7.30 0.63 16.44
CA ARG A 103 8.14 0.41 17.64
C ARG A 103 9.65 0.42 17.33
N ARG A 104 10.09 1.42 16.56
CA ARG A 104 11.49 1.65 16.19
C ARG A 104 11.88 3.11 16.37
N SER A 105 13.17 3.39 16.49
CA SER A 105 13.67 4.76 16.40
C SER A 105 13.48 5.31 14.98
N PRO A 106 13.33 6.64 14.78
CA PRO A 106 13.08 7.23 13.47
C PRO A 106 14.11 6.88 12.40
N ALA A 107 15.40 6.89 12.75
CA ALA A 107 16.48 6.58 11.83
C ALA A 107 16.46 5.10 11.38
N HIS A 108 16.23 4.18 12.32
CA HIS A 108 16.12 2.76 12.00
C HIS A 108 14.86 2.47 11.19
N PHE A 109 13.73 3.07 11.55
CA PHE A 109 12.48 2.93 10.83
C PHE A 109 12.64 3.33 9.37
N SER A 110 13.16 4.52 9.07
CA SER A 110 13.33 4.99 7.68
C SER A 110 14.16 4.02 6.84
N ARG A 111 15.29 3.54 7.37
CA ARG A 111 16.16 2.59 6.67
C ARG A 111 15.46 1.26 6.44
N LYS A 112 14.86 0.69 7.48
CA LYS A 112 14.19 -0.61 7.43
C LYS A 112 12.91 -0.59 6.60
N PHE A 113 12.16 0.51 6.62
CA PHE A 113 10.99 0.71 5.77
C PHE A 113 11.40 0.77 4.30
N LYS A 114 12.42 1.55 3.95
CA LYS A 114 12.92 1.60 2.56
C LYS A 114 13.42 0.24 2.07
N LEU A 115 14.13 -0.51 2.91
CA LEU A 115 14.57 -1.87 2.57
C LEU A 115 13.40 -2.82 2.37
N ALA A 116 12.31 -2.67 3.13
CA ALA A 116 11.15 -3.55 3.03
C ALA A 116 10.14 -3.17 1.96
N VAL A 117 10.02 -1.88 1.62
CA VAL A 117 8.97 -1.34 0.73
C VAL A 117 9.53 -0.83 -0.60
N GLY A 118 10.85 -0.62 -0.69
CA GLY A 118 11.55 -0.12 -1.89
C GLY A 118 11.66 1.40 -1.94
N GLU A 119 10.87 2.14 -1.17
CA GLU A 119 10.83 3.60 -1.17
C GLU A 119 10.89 4.21 0.24
N SER A 120 11.26 5.49 0.34
CA SER A 120 11.31 6.16 1.64
C SER A 120 9.90 6.33 2.23
N PRO A 121 9.74 6.41 3.56
CA PRO A 121 8.43 6.63 4.17
C PRO A 121 7.70 7.86 3.63
N HIS A 122 8.42 8.96 3.39
CA HIS A 122 7.85 10.17 2.81
C HIS A 122 7.36 9.95 1.38
N ALA A 123 8.15 9.29 0.53
CA ALA A 123 7.76 8.97 -0.84
C ALA A 123 6.51 8.07 -0.87
N TYR A 124 6.47 7.07 0.01
CA TYR A 124 5.30 6.21 0.17
C TYR A 124 4.04 7.00 0.51
N VAL A 125 4.10 7.91 1.51
CA VAL A 125 2.96 8.76 1.88
C VAL A 125 2.49 9.60 0.69
N VAL A 126 3.42 10.24 -0.03
CA VAL A 126 3.08 11.03 -1.23
C VAL A 126 2.39 10.18 -2.28
N ARG A 127 2.91 8.98 -2.57
CA ARG A 127 2.29 8.05 -3.53
C ARG A 127 0.88 7.65 -3.10
N ARG A 128 0.67 7.31 -1.82
CA ARG A 128 -0.67 6.99 -1.31
C ARG A 128 -1.64 8.16 -1.39
N ARG A 129 -1.18 9.40 -1.15
CA ARG A 129 -2.00 10.62 -1.32
C ARG A 129 -2.39 10.83 -2.78
N LEU A 130 -1.46 10.62 -3.71
CA LEU A 130 -1.73 10.71 -5.14
C LEU A 130 -2.75 9.64 -5.57
N GLU A 131 -2.61 8.40 -5.13
CA GLU A 131 -3.60 7.33 -5.37
C GLU A 131 -4.98 7.70 -4.85
N ARG A 132 -5.07 8.25 -3.64
CA ARG A 132 -6.34 8.71 -3.07
C ARG A 132 -6.92 9.89 -3.86
N ALA A 133 -6.08 10.82 -4.32
CA ALA A 133 -6.50 11.94 -5.16
C ALA A 133 -7.07 11.44 -6.49
N CYS A 134 -6.42 10.48 -7.16
CA CYS A 134 -6.92 9.82 -8.36
C CYS A 134 -8.31 9.22 -8.13
N HIS A 135 -8.49 8.49 -7.02
CA HIS A 135 -9.78 7.92 -6.64
C HIS A 135 -10.86 9.00 -6.48
N LEU A 136 -10.56 10.09 -5.78
CA LEU A 136 -11.53 11.19 -5.58
C LEU A 136 -11.86 11.91 -6.90
N MET A 137 -10.90 12.05 -7.82
CA MET A 137 -11.15 12.69 -9.12
C MET A 137 -12.16 11.92 -9.99
N ILE A 138 -12.22 10.59 -9.86
CA ILE A 138 -13.14 9.74 -10.63
C ILE A 138 -14.45 9.42 -9.90
N THR A 139 -14.48 9.51 -8.56
CA THR A 139 -15.64 9.15 -7.74
C THR A 139 -16.43 10.34 -7.19
N SER A 140 -15.97 11.58 -7.40
CA SER A 140 -16.61 12.78 -6.86
C SER A 140 -16.59 13.96 -7.83
N ALA A 141 -17.45 14.95 -7.56
CA ALA A 141 -17.48 16.23 -8.25
C ALA A 141 -16.53 17.28 -7.64
N ALA A 142 -15.84 16.98 -6.54
CA ALA A 142 -14.99 17.93 -5.81
C ALA A 142 -13.95 18.62 -6.71
N SER A 143 -13.66 19.89 -6.43
CA SER A 143 -12.62 20.66 -7.11
C SER A 143 -11.23 20.11 -6.80
N LEU A 144 -10.24 20.40 -7.65
CA LEU A 144 -8.86 19.95 -7.41
C LEU A 144 -8.26 20.55 -6.13
N SER A 145 -8.69 21.75 -5.74
CA SER A 145 -8.29 22.39 -4.48
C SER A 145 -8.83 21.62 -3.27
N GLU A 146 -10.12 21.29 -3.26
CA GLU A 146 -10.73 20.50 -2.19
C GLU A 146 -10.10 19.11 -2.10
N ILE A 147 -9.87 18.45 -3.25
CA ILE A 147 -9.20 17.16 -3.29
C ILE A 147 -7.80 17.27 -2.69
N ALA A 148 -7.00 18.28 -3.07
CA ALA A 148 -5.66 18.47 -2.55
C ALA A 148 -5.64 18.56 -1.02
N LEU A 149 -6.50 19.40 -0.45
CA LEU A 149 -6.63 19.57 1.00
C LEU A 149 -7.13 18.29 1.68
N SER A 150 -8.12 17.61 1.11
CA SER A 150 -8.70 16.38 1.68
C SER A 150 -7.72 15.20 1.76
N VAL A 151 -6.70 15.17 0.90
CA VAL A 151 -5.63 14.15 0.92
C VAL A 151 -4.34 14.67 1.56
N GLY A 152 -4.38 15.84 2.20
CA GLY A 152 -3.28 16.38 3.01
C GLY A 152 -2.16 17.08 2.25
N PHE A 153 -2.37 17.49 0.99
CA PHE A 153 -1.48 18.46 0.34
C PHE A 153 -1.74 19.87 0.89
N SER A 154 -0.72 20.73 0.84
CA SER A 154 -0.82 22.12 1.32
C SER A 154 -1.79 22.96 0.49
N ASP A 155 -1.84 22.69 -0.82
CA ASP A 155 -2.57 23.45 -1.81
C ASP A 155 -2.66 22.66 -3.13
N GLN A 156 -3.46 23.17 -4.07
CA GLN A 156 -3.61 22.59 -5.41
C GLN A 156 -2.30 22.58 -6.21
N ALA A 157 -1.44 23.59 -6.08
CA ALA A 157 -0.19 23.68 -6.82
C ALA A 157 0.78 22.57 -6.43
N HIS A 158 0.83 22.22 -5.15
CA HIS A 158 1.60 21.11 -4.60
C HIS A 158 1.11 19.77 -5.16
N LEU A 159 -0.20 19.52 -5.14
CA LEU A 159 -0.80 18.34 -5.80
C LEU A 159 -0.39 18.30 -7.28
N CYS A 160 -0.62 19.39 -8.02
CA CYS A 160 -0.32 19.47 -9.45
C CYS A 160 1.15 19.19 -9.79
N ARG A 161 2.10 19.64 -8.97
CA ARG A 161 3.54 19.42 -9.18
C ARG A 161 3.90 17.96 -9.02
N LEU A 162 3.50 17.34 -7.90
CA LEU A 162 3.81 15.94 -7.62
C LEU A 162 3.05 14.97 -8.52
N PHE A 163 1.83 15.32 -8.91
CA PHE A 163 1.04 14.54 -9.85
C PHE A 163 1.69 14.52 -11.24
N ARG A 164 2.15 15.67 -11.76
CA ARG A 164 2.89 15.71 -13.03
C ARG A 164 4.16 14.87 -12.98
N GLN A 165 4.89 14.94 -11.87
CA GLN A 165 6.10 14.12 -11.69
C GLN A 165 5.79 12.62 -11.70
N ALA A 166 4.67 12.20 -11.11
CA ALA A 166 4.30 10.78 -11.00
C ALA A 166 3.59 10.22 -12.25
N PHE A 167 2.76 11.02 -12.93
CA PHE A 167 1.87 10.56 -14.00
C PHE A 167 2.18 11.19 -15.38
N GLY A 168 3.15 12.09 -15.47
CA GLY A 168 3.53 12.77 -16.73
C GLY A 168 2.56 13.85 -17.21
N GLN A 169 1.42 14.05 -16.52
CA GLN A 169 0.39 15.02 -16.91
C GLN A 169 -0.28 15.70 -15.72
N SER A 170 -1.07 16.74 -15.97
CA SER A 170 -1.76 17.46 -14.89
C SER A 170 -2.97 16.67 -14.35
N PRO A 171 -3.33 16.85 -13.07
CA PRO A 171 -4.55 16.26 -12.51
C PRO A 171 -5.82 16.58 -13.31
N ALA A 172 -5.93 17.81 -13.81
CA ALA A 172 -7.08 18.27 -14.58
C ALA A 172 -7.21 17.51 -15.91
N ASN A 173 -6.10 17.36 -16.64
CA ASN A 173 -6.09 16.58 -17.88
C ASN A 173 -6.38 15.10 -17.60
N TRP A 174 -5.74 14.54 -16.58
CA TRP A 174 -5.96 13.16 -16.16
C TRP A 174 -7.41 12.89 -15.77
N ARG A 175 -8.05 13.82 -15.06
CA ARG A 175 -9.48 13.73 -14.70
C ARG A 175 -10.37 13.84 -15.94
N ARG A 176 -10.08 14.73 -16.88
CA ARG A 176 -10.87 14.88 -18.11
C ARG A 176 -10.79 13.66 -19.03
N GLU A 177 -9.65 12.97 -19.07
CA GLU A 177 -9.46 11.75 -19.87
C GLU A 177 -10.18 10.53 -19.28
N ARG A 178 -10.39 10.50 -17.96
CA ARG A 178 -10.98 9.36 -17.23
C ARG A 178 -12.39 9.62 -16.71
N GLY A 179 -12.79 10.88 -16.62
CA GLY A 179 -14.11 11.35 -16.28
C GLY A 179 -14.98 11.45 -17.53
N ILE A 180 -16.21 10.97 -17.38
CA ILE A 180 -17.31 10.88 -18.36
C ILE A 180 -17.27 12.04 -19.39
N PRO A 181 -17.43 11.76 -20.70
CA PRO A 181 -17.49 12.80 -21.72
C PRO A 181 -18.60 13.80 -21.39
N GLY A 182 -18.23 15.06 -21.24
CA GLY A 182 -19.13 16.18 -21.41
C GLY A 182 -19.75 16.72 -20.13
N ASP A 183 -19.15 17.79 -19.64
CA ASP A 183 -19.85 18.87 -18.95
C ASP A 183 -20.80 19.58 -19.96
N VAL A 184 -21.84 18.88 -20.41
CA VAL A 184 -22.92 19.41 -21.29
C VAL A 184 -23.90 20.26 -20.49
N ILE A 185 -23.68 20.51 -19.20
CA ILE A 185 -24.61 21.29 -18.37
C ILE A 185 -23.93 22.59 -17.93
N SER A 186 -23.78 23.55 -18.85
CA SER A 186 -23.68 25.00 -18.54
C SER A 186 -23.65 25.94 -19.76
N ARG A 187 -24.00 25.49 -20.98
CA ARG A 187 -24.02 26.36 -22.20
C ARG A 187 -25.36 26.44 -22.93
N THR A 188 -26.45 26.41 -22.19
CA THR A 188 -27.78 26.85 -22.65
C THR A 188 -28.30 27.72 -21.49
N GLY A 189 -28.18 29.05 -21.49
CA GLY A 189 -28.48 29.98 -22.57
C GLY A 189 -29.98 30.21 -22.61
N LEU A 190 -30.48 31.06 -21.68
CA LEU A 190 -31.68 31.91 -21.75
C LEU A 190 -31.52 32.92 -20.58
N ASP A 191 -30.86 34.07 -20.70
CA ASP A 191 -31.26 35.24 -21.50
C ASP A 191 -32.51 35.01 -22.33
N GLU A 192 -33.67 35.16 -21.70
CA GLU A 192 -34.81 35.80 -22.36
C GLU A 192 -35.67 36.51 -21.31
N ASN A 193 -35.40 37.80 -21.22
CA ASN A 193 -36.25 38.82 -20.67
C ASN A 193 -37.40 39.08 -21.66
N ILE A 194 -38.61 39.31 -21.11
CA ILE A 194 -39.78 40.02 -21.67
C ILE A 194 -40.77 39.21 -22.52
N PRO A 195 -42.10 39.45 -22.37
CA PRO A 195 -42.71 40.67 -21.78
C PRO A 195 -43.37 40.53 -20.41
#